data_AF-A0A429ZK28-F1
#
_entry.id   AF-A0A429ZK28-F1
#
_cell.length_a   1.000
_cell.length_b   1.000
_cell.length_c   1.000
_cell.angle_alpha   90.00
_cell.angle_beta   90.00
_cell.angle_gamma   90.00
#
_symmetry.space_group_name_H-M   'P 1'
#
loop_
_entity.id
_entity.type
_entity.pdbx_description
1 polymer ?
#
loop_
_entity_poly.entity_id
_entity_poly.type
_entity_poly.pdbx_seq_one_letter_code
_entity_poly.pdbx_strand_id
1 'polypeptide(L)'
;MKFKRYSKRIDKYGLKRNLKLYECESCKNCPIRSSCTKAKSDKNRVIQKNYNWEYFKAHAKALINAEETGKIYKQRKIVEPAFGNLKANLSFTRFSVRGKDKVINELGFALMAINIRKLTAYRQLKSTNELKNKDLKMIFSFLNPCFFILETFGSASLFHFF
;
A
#
# COMPACT_ATOMS: atom_id res chain seq x y z
N MET A 1 31.20 2.13 -5.83
CA MET A 1 30.80 3.48 -6.26
C MET A 1 31.51 4.49 -5.37
N LYS A 2 32.28 5.42 -5.93
CA LYS A 2 33.17 6.29 -5.15
C LYS A 2 32.43 7.56 -4.72
N PHE A 3 32.72 8.02 -3.50
CA PHE A 3 32.20 9.32 -3.05
C PHE A 3 32.81 10.42 -3.91
N LYS A 4 31.97 11.32 -4.43
CA LYS A 4 32.40 12.45 -5.26
C LYS A 4 32.44 13.75 -4.47
N ARG A 5 31.29 14.14 -3.91
CA ARG A 5 31.14 15.41 -3.17
C ARG A 5 29.84 15.50 -2.40
N TYR A 6 29.76 16.49 -1.52
CA TYR A 6 28.50 16.97 -0.96
C TYR A 6 27.80 17.93 -1.93
N SER A 7 26.47 17.96 -1.89
CA SER A 7 25.64 18.92 -2.63
C SER A 7 24.50 19.39 -1.74
N LYS A 8 24.17 20.68 -1.84
CA LYS A 8 23.01 21.27 -1.18
C LYS A 8 21.96 21.56 -2.24
N ARG A 9 20.72 21.14 -1.99
CA ARG A 9 19.55 21.51 -2.82
C ARG A 9 18.52 22.21 -1.96
N ILE A 10 17.88 23.22 -2.53
CA ILE A 10 16.79 23.95 -1.89
C ILE A 10 15.51 23.53 -2.61
N ASP A 11 14.50 23.10 -1.85
CA ASP A 11 13.20 22.78 -2.43
C ASP A 11 12.41 24.05 -2.79
N LYS A 12 11.31 23.89 -3.52
CA LYS A 12 10.38 25.00 -3.82
C LYS A 12 9.83 25.69 -2.56
N TYR A 13 9.82 24.99 -1.43
CA TYR A 13 9.41 25.50 -0.11
C TYR A 13 10.56 26.07 0.72
N GLY A 14 11.75 26.27 0.15
CA GLY A 14 12.91 26.82 0.86
C GLY A 14 13.67 25.83 1.75
N LEU A 15 13.20 24.58 1.88
CA LEU A 15 13.86 23.56 2.70
C LEU A 15 15.21 23.15 2.09
N LYS A 16 16.29 23.33 2.84
CA LYS A 16 17.65 22.93 2.45
C LYS A 16 17.87 21.44 2.73
N ARG A 17 18.31 20.70 1.71
CA ARG A 17 18.63 19.26 1.80
C ARG A 17 20.10 19.02 1.47
N ASN A 18 20.80 18.33 2.36
CA ASN A 18 22.18 17.90 2.17
C ASN A 18 22.20 16.51 1.51
N LEU A 19 22.91 16.39 0.39
CA LEU A 19 23.00 15.18 -0.41
C LEU A 19 24.47 14.76 -0.54
N LYS A 20 24.74 13.46 -0.39
CA LYS A 20 26.04 12.88 -0.77
C LYS A 20 25.94 12.33 -2.19
N LEU A 21 26.86 12.75 -3.06
CA LEU A 21 26.93 12.29 -4.44
C LEU A 21 27.98 11.18 -4.55
N TYR A 22 27.57 10.08 -5.15
CA TYR A 22 28.42 8.96 -5.50
C TYR A 22 28.46 8.82 -7.01
N GLU A 23 29.65 8.63 -7.56
CA GLU A 23 29.85 8.49 -9.00
C GLU A 23 30.52 7.15 -9.31
N CYS A 24 30.14 6.58 -10.44
CA CYS A 24 30.82 5.40 -10.98
C CYS A 24 32.18 5.79 -11.61
N GLU A 25 33.11 4.85 -11.67
CA GLU A 25 34.47 5.10 -12.15
C GLU A 25 34.49 5.46 -13.65
N SER A 26 33.86 4.63 -14.49
CA SER A 26 33.68 4.93 -15.91
C SER A 26 32.41 4.28 -16.43
N CYS A 27 31.66 5.03 -17.24
CA CYS A 27 30.53 4.50 -18.01
C CYS A 27 30.77 4.62 -19.54
N LYS A 28 32.03 4.78 -19.96
CA LYS A 28 32.44 4.76 -21.38
C LYS A 28 32.29 3.34 -21.92
N ASN A 29 31.68 3.19 -23.10
CA ASN A 29 31.46 1.91 -23.80
C ASN A 29 30.78 0.81 -22.97
N CYS A 30 29.94 1.18 -22.00
CA CYS A 30 29.23 0.21 -21.18
C CYS A 30 28.06 -0.43 -21.98
N PRO A 31 28.02 -1.76 -22.17
CA PRO A 31 27.02 -2.43 -23.01
C PRO A 31 25.60 -2.31 -22.45
N ILE A 32 25.46 -2.20 -21.12
CA ILE A 32 24.16 -2.07 -20.43
C ILE A 32 23.79 -0.60 -20.13
N ARG A 33 24.46 0.37 -20.75
CA ARG A 33 24.29 1.79 -20.43
C ARG A 33 22.84 2.26 -20.58
N SER A 34 22.18 1.83 -21.66
CA SER A 34 20.79 2.17 -21.97
C SER A 34 19.83 1.82 -20.84
N SER A 35 20.02 0.67 -20.18
CA SER A 35 19.22 0.24 -19.04
C SER A 35 19.70 0.80 -17.69
N CYS A 36 20.97 1.18 -17.59
CA CYS A 36 21.61 1.55 -16.32
C CYS A 36 21.51 3.04 -15.97
N THR A 37 21.55 3.95 -16.96
CA THR A 37 21.57 5.40 -16.72
C THR A 37 20.86 6.20 -17.81
N LYS A 38 20.14 7.25 -17.39
CA LYS A 38 19.51 8.24 -18.29
C LYS A 38 20.40 9.46 -18.58
N ALA A 39 21.64 9.47 -18.07
CA ALA A 39 22.57 10.58 -18.28
C ALA A 39 23.08 10.62 -19.73
N LYS A 40 23.30 11.83 -20.26
CA LYS A 40 23.95 12.06 -21.57
C LYS A 40 25.21 11.20 -21.73
N SER A 41 25.49 10.77 -22.97
CA SER A 41 26.46 9.70 -23.31
C SER A 41 27.86 9.89 -22.69
N ASP A 42 28.26 11.13 -22.46
CA ASP A 42 29.55 11.56 -21.92
C ASP A 42 29.69 11.41 -20.40
N LYS A 43 28.58 11.30 -19.65
CA LYS A 43 28.60 11.36 -18.18
C LYS A 43 28.54 9.99 -17.52
N ASN A 44 29.25 9.87 -16.41
CA ASN A 44 29.18 8.71 -15.51
C ASN A 44 27.84 8.71 -14.74
N ARG A 45 27.40 7.52 -14.34
CA ARG A 45 26.23 7.36 -13.48
C ARG A 45 26.50 7.98 -12.11
N VAL A 46 25.63 8.89 -11.68
CA VAL A 46 25.66 9.53 -10.36
C VAL A 46 24.44 9.11 -9.56
N ILE A 47 24.66 8.70 -8.31
CA ILE A 47 23.61 8.45 -7.31
C ILE A 47 23.71 9.51 -6.22
N GLN A 48 22.57 10.11 -5.90
CA GLN A 48 22.44 11.07 -4.80
C GLN A 48 21.76 10.36 -3.63
N LYS A 49 22.38 10.40 -2.44
CA LYS A 49 21.79 9.84 -1.22
C LYS A 49 21.56 10.96 -0.19
N ASN A 50 20.32 11.06 0.29
CA ASN A 50 19.97 11.91 1.42
C ASN A 50 19.99 11.06 2.69
N TYR A 51 20.97 11.29 3.56
CA TYR A 51 21.11 10.50 4.79
C TYR A 51 20.02 10.80 5.83
N ASN A 52 19.55 12.05 5.90
CA ASN A 52 18.45 12.40 6.80
C ASN A 52 17.17 11.68 6.37
N TRP A 53 16.90 11.62 5.06
CA TRP A 53 15.78 10.84 4.54
C TRP A 53 15.91 9.36 4.91
N GLU A 54 17.08 8.76 4.71
CA GLU A 54 17.30 7.35 5.02
C GLU A 54 17.13 7.06 6.51
N TYR A 55 17.58 7.96 7.38
CA TYR A 55 17.34 7.90 8.81
C TYR A 55 15.84 7.88 9.14
N PHE A 56 15.07 8.87 8.66
CA PHE A 56 13.63 8.91 8.92
C PHE A 56 12.88 7.73 8.31
N LYS A 57 13.31 7.27 7.12
CA LYS A 57 12.74 6.08 6.47
C LYS A 57 13.02 4.81 7.29
N ALA A 58 14.22 4.66 7.85
CA ALA A 58 14.55 3.55 8.72
C ALA A 58 13.76 3.60 10.03
N HIS A 59 13.65 4.79 10.63
CA HIS A 59 12.85 5.01 11.84
C HIS A 59 11.37 4.65 11.62
N ALA A 60 10.76 5.14 10.53
CA ALA A 60 9.38 4.80 10.17
C ALA A 60 9.19 3.30 9.93
N LYS A 61 10.15 2.62 9.29
CA LYS A 61 10.12 1.16 9.11
C LYS A 61 10.19 0.42 10.44
N ALA A 62 11.06 0.86 11.36
CA ALA A 62 11.18 0.27 12.68
C ALA A 62 9.86 0.39 13.44
N LEU A 63 9.23 1.58 13.41
CA LEU A 63 7.91 1.80 14.01
C LEU A 63 6.84 0.90 13.37
N ILE A 64 6.82 0.73 12.05
CA ILE A 64 5.83 -0.14 11.39
C ILE A 64 6.06 -1.63 11.73
N ASN A 65 7.30 -2.03 12.00
CA ASN A 65 7.67 -3.40 12.29
C ASN A 65 7.59 -3.77 13.78
N ALA A 66 7.49 -2.79 14.68
CA ALA A 66 7.28 -3.04 16.10
C ALA A 66 5.94 -3.78 16.32
N GLU A 67 5.85 -4.57 17.39
CA GLU A 67 4.77 -5.56 17.53
C GLU A 67 3.38 -4.92 17.64
N GLU A 68 3.23 -3.90 18.49
CA GLU A 68 1.95 -3.22 18.73
C GLU A 68 1.48 -2.43 17.50
N THR A 69 2.34 -1.56 16.99
CA THR A 69 2.08 -0.71 15.82
C THR A 69 1.96 -1.52 14.53
N GLY A 70 2.70 -2.61 14.41
CA GLY A 70 2.61 -3.53 13.28
C GLY A 70 1.27 -4.27 13.23
N LYS A 71 0.70 -4.66 14.38
CA LYS A 71 -0.66 -5.22 14.46
C LYS A 71 -1.70 -4.21 13.95
N ILE A 72 -1.62 -2.95 14.41
CA ILE A 72 -2.51 -1.87 13.97
C ILE A 72 -2.36 -1.61 12.46
N TYR A 73 -1.12 -1.57 11.96
CA TYR A 73 -0.85 -1.34 10.54
C TYR A 73 -1.41 -2.45 9.64
N LYS A 74 -1.33 -3.72 10.07
CA LYS A 74 -1.95 -4.85 9.36
C LYS A 74 -3.46 -4.71 9.24
N GLN A 75 -4.14 -4.27 10.31
CA GLN A 75 -5.59 -4.03 10.27
C GLN A 75 -5.94 -2.90 9.29
N ARG A 76 -5.18 -1.79 9.31
CA ARG A 76 -5.37 -0.67 8.38
C ARG A 76 -5.27 -1.09 6.91
N LYS A 77 -4.35 -2.00 6.56
CA LYS A 77 -4.23 -2.51 5.18
C LYS A 77 -5.49 -3.19 4.65
N ILE A 78 -6.35 -3.72 5.51
CA ILE A 78 -7.61 -4.37 5.10
C ILE A 78 -8.70 -3.31 4.90
N VAL A 79 -8.72 -2.30 5.78
CA VAL A 79 -9.80 -1.32 5.91
C VAL A 79 -9.60 -0.12 4.98
N GLU A 80 -8.39 0.45 4.91
CA GLU A 80 -8.08 1.64 4.11
C GLU A 80 -8.42 1.48 2.61
N PRO A 81 -8.15 0.33 1.95
CA PRO A 81 -8.54 0.15 0.55
C PRO A 81 -10.05 0.19 0.32
N ALA A 82 -10.87 -0.21 1.30
CA ALA A 82 -12.33 -0.13 1.19
C ALA A 82 -12.79 1.33 1.15
N PHE A 83 -12.24 2.17 2.05
CA PHE A 83 -12.49 3.61 2.06
C PHE A 83 -11.93 4.32 0.83
N GLY A 84 -10.74 3.92 0.36
CA GLY A 84 -10.16 4.43 -0.88
C GLY A 84 -11.05 4.14 -2.10
N ASN A 85 -11.55 2.90 -2.22
CA ASN A 85 -12.49 2.52 -3.27
C ASN A 85 -13.82 3.28 -3.17
N LEU A 86 -14.33 3.49 -1.96
CA LEU A 86 -15.55 4.25 -1.72
C LEU A 86 -15.42 5.69 -2.25
N LYS A 87 -14.30 6.37 -1.95
CA LYS A 87 -14.06 7.74 -2.40
C LYS A 87 -13.70 7.84 -3.88
N ALA A 88 -12.75 7.02 -4.34
CA ALA A 88 -12.17 7.16 -5.69
C ALA A 88 -13.03 6.53 -6.79
N ASN A 89 -13.63 5.36 -6.53
CA ASN A 89 -14.36 4.61 -7.56
C ASN A 89 -15.88 4.79 -7.46
N LEU A 90 -16.41 4.96 -6.25
CA LEU A 90 -17.85 5.19 -6.05
C LEU A 90 -18.19 6.67 -5.87
N SER A 91 -17.20 7.57 -5.95
CA SER A 91 -17.35 9.02 -5.78
C SER A 91 -18.08 9.44 -4.49
N PHE A 92 -18.08 8.58 -3.48
CA PHE A 92 -18.78 8.81 -2.22
C PHE A 92 -17.92 9.72 -1.33
N THR A 93 -18.05 11.02 -1.59
CA THR A 93 -17.29 12.10 -0.94
C THR A 93 -18.14 12.92 0.03
N ARG A 94 -19.47 12.82 -0.07
CA ARG A 94 -20.46 13.55 0.72
C ARG A 94 -21.60 12.61 1.11
N PHE A 95 -22.11 12.78 2.32
CA PHE A 95 -23.35 12.14 2.78
C PHE A 95 -24.57 12.89 2.26
N SER A 96 -25.56 12.15 1.78
CA SER A 96 -26.82 12.68 1.26
C SER A 96 -27.75 13.11 2.40
N VAL A 97 -27.60 12.51 3.57
CA VAL A 97 -28.45 12.76 4.74
C VAL A 97 -27.75 13.60 5.82
N ARG A 98 -28.56 14.22 6.69
CA ARG A 98 -28.10 14.97 7.88
C ARG A 98 -28.56 14.28 9.17
N GLY A 99 -27.76 14.40 10.22
CA GLY A 99 -28.00 13.76 11.52
C GLY A 99 -27.18 12.47 11.67
N LYS A 100 -26.61 12.26 12.87
CA LYS A 100 -25.63 11.19 13.13
C LYS A 100 -26.16 9.81 12.77
N ASP A 101 -27.35 9.46 13.22
CA ASP A 101 -27.92 8.12 13.01
C ASP A 101 -28.16 7.83 11.52
N LYS A 102 -28.67 8.83 10.78
CA LYS A 102 -28.91 8.69 9.34
C LYS A 102 -27.60 8.52 8.57
N VAL A 103 -26.57 9.29 8.94
CA VAL A 103 -25.23 9.20 8.33
C VAL A 103 -24.61 7.83 8.58
N ILE A 104 -24.76 7.27 9.79
CA ILE A 104 -24.29 5.92 10.12
C ILE A 104 -24.99 4.89 9.22
N ASN A 105 -26.30 5.01 9.02
CA ASN A 105 -27.06 4.11 8.14
C ASN A 105 -26.61 4.22 6.68
N GLU A 106 -26.45 5.44 6.14
CA GLU A 106 -25.97 5.66 4.76
C GLU A 106 -24.59 5.05 4.55
N LEU A 107 -23.67 5.25 5.51
CA LEU A 107 -22.34 4.64 5.48
C LEU A 107 -22.42 3.11 5.55
N GLY A 108 -23.29 2.57 6.40
CA GLY A 108 -23.52 1.13 6.54
C GLY A 108 -23.95 0.49 5.22
N PHE A 109 -24.90 1.09 4.50
CA PHE A 109 -25.33 0.62 3.19
C PHE A 109 -24.19 0.64 2.15
N ALA A 110 -23.41 1.73 2.11
CA ALA A 110 -22.29 1.84 1.19
C ALA A 110 -21.22 0.76 1.44
N LEU A 111 -20.88 0.51 2.70
CA LEU A 111 -19.92 -0.52 3.09
C LEU A 111 -20.47 -1.94 2.82
N MET A 112 -21.76 -2.18 3.06
CA MET A 112 -22.41 -3.45 2.76
C MET A 112 -22.36 -3.76 1.26
N ALA A 113 -22.65 -2.78 0.40
CA ALA A 113 -22.56 -2.94 -1.04
C ALA A 113 -21.12 -3.29 -1.49
N ILE A 114 -20.10 -2.64 -0.92
CA ILE A 114 -18.69 -2.97 -1.20
C ILE A 114 -18.36 -4.40 -0.77
N ASN A 115 -18.83 -4.83 0.41
CA ASN A 115 -18.59 -6.17 0.91
C ASN A 115 -19.27 -7.24 0.04
N ILE A 116 -20.50 -7.01 -0.43
CA ILE A 116 -21.19 -7.90 -1.37
C ILE A 116 -20.41 -7.99 -2.69
N ARG A 117 -19.91 -6.86 -3.22
CA ARG A 117 -19.07 -6.86 -4.44
C ARG A 117 -17.77 -7.65 -4.25
N LYS A 118 -17.13 -7.55 -3.08
CA LYS A 118 -15.94 -8.35 -2.75
C LYS A 118 -16.29 -9.84 -2.63
N LEU A 119 -17.40 -10.18 -1.99
CA LEU A 119 -17.84 -11.57 -1.81
C LEU A 119 -18.18 -12.24 -3.14
N THR A 120 -18.86 -11.53 -4.04
CA THR A 120 -19.17 -12.02 -5.39
C THR A 120 -17.92 -12.24 -6.22
N ALA A 121 -17.00 -11.28 -6.25
CA ALA A 121 -15.70 -11.43 -6.92
C ALA A 121 -14.87 -12.59 -6.32
N TYR A 122 -14.84 -12.71 -5.00
CA TYR A 122 -14.18 -13.83 -4.32
C TYR A 122 -14.80 -15.17 -4.70
N ARG A 123 -16.13 -15.27 -4.75
CA ARG A 123 -16.84 -16.49 -5.19
C ARG A 123 -16.53 -16.84 -6.65
N GLN A 124 -16.43 -15.86 -7.55
CA GLN A 124 -16.04 -16.07 -8.95
C GLN A 124 -14.57 -16.52 -9.08
N LEU A 125 -13.65 -15.91 -8.34
CA LEU A 125 -12.25 -16.34 -8.28
C LEU A 125 -12.13 -17.74 -7.68
N LYS A 126 -12.90 -18.03 -6.63
CA LYS A 126 -12.96 -19.36 -6.03
C LYS A 126 -13.55 -20.37 -7.01
N SER A 127 -14.64 -20.06 -7.73
CA SER A 127 -15.21 -20.98 -8.71
C SER A 127 -14.26 -21.23 -9.88
N THR A 128 -13.56 -20.22 -10.38
CA THR A 128 -12.53 -20.36 -11.43
C THR A 128 -11.29 -21.11 -10.94
N ASN A 129 -10.83 -20.86 -9.71
CA ASN A 129 -9.73 -21.60 -9.09
C ASN A 129 -10.14 -23.02 -8.69
N GLU A 130 -11.40 -23.26 -8.36
CA GLU A 130 -11.98 -24.60 -8.16
C GLU A 130 -12.24 -25.29 -9.49
N LEU A 131 -12.52 -24.60 -10.59
CA LEU A 131 -12.56 -25.16 -11.94
C LEU A 131 -11.14 -25.57 -12.38
N LYS A 132 -10.15 -24.70 -12.25
CA LYS A 132 -8.73 -25.02 -12.50
C LYS A 132 -8.19 -26.11 -11.56
N ASN A 133 -8.64 -26.12 -10.31
CA ASN A 133 -8.33 -27.21 -9.39
C ASN A 133 -9.21 -28.44 -9.61
N LYS A 134 -10.36 -28.40 -10.28
CA LYS A 134 -11.17 -29.60 -10.61
C LYS A 134 -10.50 -30.43 -11.69
N ASP A 135 -9.82 -29.76 -12.63
CA ASP A 135 -8.92 -30.42 -13.59
C ASP A 135 -7.75 -31.15 -12.87
N LEU A 136 -7.38 -30.72 -11.66
CA LEU A 136 -6.37 -31.38 -10.79
C LEU A 136 -6.97 -32.24 -9.64
N LYS A 137 -8.24 -32.02 -9.26
CA LYS A 137 -8.96 -32.64 -8.12
C LYS A 137 -9.80 -33.83 -8.54
N MET A 138 -9.75 -34.26 -9.80
CA MET A 138 -10.07 -35.65 -10.13
C MET A 138 -9.09 -36.64 -9.43
N ILE A 139 -8.06 -36.15 -8.72
CA ILE A 139 -7.05 -36.96 -8.03
C ILE A 139 -7.17 -36.94 -6.50
N PHE A 140 -7.79 -35.96 -5.83
CA PHE A 140 -7.89 -35.96 -4.36
C PHE A 140 -9.24 -35.44 -3.87
N SER A 141 -10.19 -36.38 -3.80
CA SER A 141 -11.37 -36.33 -2.93
C SER A 141 -10.94 -36.29 -1.46
N PHE A 142 -11.86 -35.85 -0.59
CA PHE A 142 -11.76 -35.84 0.87
C PHE A 142 -10.97 -34.67 1.49
N LEU A 143 -11.67 -33.59 1.82
CA LEU A 143 -11.96 -33.19 3.21
C LEU A 143 -12.49 -31.76 3.25
N ASN A 144 -13.61 -31.62 3.94
CA ASN A 144 -14.50 -30.46 3.98
C ASN A 144 -14.31 -29.71 5.35
N PRO A 145 -15.04 -28.63 5.64
CA PRO A 145 -14.55 -27.25 5.67
C PRO A 145 -14.53 -26.64 7.09
N CYS A 146 -13.97 -25.43 7.26
CA CYS A 146 -14.15 -24.68 8.50
C CYS A 146 -14.58 -23.22 8.23
N PHE A 147 -15.59 -22.83 8.99
CA PHE A 147 -16.50 -21.68 8.85
C PHE A 147 -16.31 -20.83 10.12
N PHE A 148 -15.86 -19.58 10.04
CA PHE A 148 -15.71 -18.63 11.18
C PHE A 148 -15.30 -17.26 10.57
N ILE A 149 -15.82 -16.06 10.89
CA ILE A 149 -16.58 -15.50 12.02
C ILE A 149 -17.52 -14.42 11.49
N LEU A 150 -18.73 -14.35 12.06
CA LEU A 150 -19.68 -13.25 11.94
C LEU A 150 -20.15 -12.92 13.36
N GLU A 151 -19.28 -12.30 14.16
CA GLU A 151 -19.61 -11.79 15.51
C GLU A 151 -18.51 -10.81 15.91
N THR A 152 -18.85 -9.51 15.95
CA THR A 152 -18.18 -8.37 16.64
C THR A 152 -18.62 -7.03 16.02
N PHE A 153 -19.93 -6.85 15.82
CA PHE A 153 -20.52 -5.50 15.71
C PHE A 153 -21.78 -5.45 16.56
N GLY A 154 -21.60 -5.77 17.85
CA GLY A 154 -22.62 -5.75 18.88
C GLY A 154 -22.03 -5.17 20.16
N SER A 155 -21.72 -3.88 20.14
CA SER A 155 -21.74 -2.99 21.31
C SER A 155 -21.28 -1.60 20.88
N ALA A 156 -22.18 -0.65 21.05
CA ALA A 156 -21.93 0.77 20.87
C ALA A 156 -20.97 1.26 21.97
N SER A 157 -19.82 1.79 21.57
CA SER A 157 -19.00 2.83 22.22
C SER A 157 -17.57 2.71 21.69
N LEU A 158 -16.86 3.83 21.53
CA LEU A 158 -15.50 3.97 20.96
C LEU A 158 -15.41 4.25 19.46
N PHE A 159 -16.20 5.21 18.97
CA PHE A 159 -15.70 6.17 17.98
C PHE A 159 -15.22 7.43 18.70
N HIS A 160 -14.10 7.32 19.41
CA HIS A 160 -13.30 8.47 19.81
C HIS A 160 -11.87 8.16 19.37
N PHE A 161 -11.48 8.66 18.20
CA PHE A 161 -10.10 9.00 17.82
C PHE A 161 -10.14 9.69 16.45
N PHE A 162 -10.50 10.99 16.49
CA PHE A 162 -9.52 12.01 16.13
C PHE A 162 -8.61 12.23 17.34
#